data_AF-A0A8T7E783-F1
#
_entry.id   AF-A0A8T7E783-F1
#
_cell.length_a   1.000
_cell.length_b   1.000
_cell.length_c   1.000
_cell.angle_alpha   90.00
_cell.angle_beta   90.00
_cell.angle_gamma   90.00
#
_symmetry.space_group_name_H-M   'P 1'
#
loop_
_entity.id
_entity.type
_entity.pdbx_description
1 polymer ?
#
loop_
_entity_poly.entity_id
_entity_poly.type
_entity_poly.pdbx_seq_one_letter_code
_entity_poly.pdbx_strand_id
1 'polypeptide(L)'
;MANKKARAGGQRPSPRQARTTLSPQNRVIVALLVPVAAGTLLAWLAGLLAEGAAASSGSRAPVWAAIGLVAWFVGLAFYGQPGMGLKGGRPLFAGIAFATLGWVTFLLFRAIFIPIDPEVAGSTRAFIYILLFEAFALQLWTFGLLFRAIAEWRGVLTAAAASGVVFGAAGFLLFQNVYTASRITLIYYTTWGIFYGIIRLRTGSLLGTAIIQAMQIFTAWVALGSMPPQTADIQLLWVYGLSALVTAVFIWRLWPKVESDYRM
;
A
#
# COMPACT_ATOMS: atom_id res chain seq x y z
N MET A 1 -36.02 -50.69 -3.14
CA MET A 1 -34.57 -50.96 -2.97
C MET A 1 -33.79 -49.76 -3.51
N ALA A 2 -32.70 -49.43 -2.81
CA ALA A 2 -31.94 -48.20 -2.88
C ALA A 2 -31.16 -48.00 -4.20
N ASN A 3 -30.82 -46.76 -4.58
CA ASN A 3 -29.47 -46.25 -4.28
C ASN A 3 -29.32 -44.73 -4.53
N LYS A 4 -28.92 -44.04 -3.45
CA LYS A 4 -28.46 -42.64 -3.41
C LYS A 4 -27.13 -42.51 -4.16
N LYS A 5 -27.07 -41.69 -5.22
CA LYS A 5 -25.80 -41.14 -5.71
C LYS A 5 -25.36 -39.99 -4.80
N ALA A 6 -24.66 -40.34 -3.72
CA ALA A 6 -23.86 -39.39 -2.96
C ALA A 6 -22.70 -38.92 -3.85
N ARG A 7 -22.80 -37.68 -4.34
CA ARG A 7 -21.65 -36.99 -4.94
C ARG A 7 -20.67 -36.67 -3.82
N ALA A 8 -19.52 -37.32 -3.86
CA ALA A 8 -18.38 -37.05 -3.01
C ALA A 8 -17.95 -35.58 -3.18
N GLY A 9 -18.34 -34.75 -2.21
CA GLY A 9 -17.73 -33.45 -1.97
C GLY A 9 -16.33 -33.68 -1.42
N GLY A 10 -15.37 -33.86 -2.32
CA GLY A 10 -13.96 -33.82 -1.96
C GLY A 10 -13.62 -32.42 -1.44
N GLN A 11 -13.65 -32.25 -0.12
CA GLN A 11 -13.03 -31.10 0.54
C GLN A 11 -11.57 -31.08 0.11
N ARG A 12 -11.22 -30.14 -0.77
CA ARG A 12 -9.82 -29.85 -1.05
C ARG A 12 -9.15 -29.53 0.30
N PRO A 13 -7.97 -30.11 0.59
CA PRO A 13 -7.27 -29.78 1.82
C PRO A 13 -7.09 -28.26 1.88
N SER A 14 -7.54 -27.66 2.97
CA SER A 14 -7.29 -26.26 3.25
C SER A 14 -5.78 -26.01 3.14
N PRO A 15 -5.34 -24.92 2.48
CA PRO A 15 -3.91 -24.63 2.41
C PRO A 15 -3.36 -24.65 3.83
N ARG A 16 -2.29 -25.42 4.07
CA ARG A 16 -1.60 -25.49 5.35
C ARG A 16 -1.30 -24.06 5.81
N GLN A 17 -2.12 -23.53 6.71
CA GLN A 17 -1.77 -22.33 7.45
C GLN A 17 -0.51 -22.68 8.24
N ALA A 18 0.54 -21.89 8.09
CA ALA A 18 1.73 -22.05 8.91
C ALA A 18 1.28 -21.96 10.39
N ARG A 19 1.46 -23.05 11.15
CA ARG A 19 1.12 -23.08 12.58
C ARG A 19 2.14 -22.23 13.32
N THR A 20 1.87 -20.94 13.42
CA THR A 20 2.54 -20.06 14.39
C THR A 20 1.89 -20.21 15.76
N THR A 21 2.71 -20.31 16.80
CA THR A 21 2.30 -20.45 18.21
C THR A 21 1.89 -19.12 18.84
N LEU A 22 2.11 -17.99 18.15
CA LEU A 22 1.78 -16.66 18.66
C LEU A 22 0.27 -16.42 18.64
N SER A 23 -0.24 -15.79 19.69
CA SER A 23 -1.62 -15.30 19.75
C SER A 23 -1.90 -14.25 18.66
N PRO A 24 -3.15 -14.08 18.20
CA PRO A 24 -3.49 -13.08 17.18
C PRO A 24 -3.07 -11.65 17.55
N GLN A 25 -3.18 -11.28 18.82
CA GLN A 25 -2.74 -9.99 19.35
C GLN A 25 -1.24 -9.79 19.17
N ASN A 26 -0.44 -10.80 19.56
CA ASN A 26 1.01 -10.73 19.44
C ASN A 26 1.46 -10.66 17.97
N ARG A 27 0.72 -11.30 17.05
CA ARG A 27 0.99 -11.17 15.61
C ARG A 27 0.78 -9.75 15.11
N VAL A 28 -0.22 -9.02 15.60
CA VAL A 28 -0.43 -7.60 15.26
C VAL A 28 0.73 -6.75 15.76
N ILE A 29 1.16 -6.98 17.00
CA ILE A 29 2.31 -6.26 17.57
C ILE A 29 3.57 -6.53 16.74
N VAL A 30 3.84 -7.79 16.39
CA VAL A 30 4.97 -8.17 15.54
C VAL A 30 4.85 -7.55 14.15
N ALA A 31 3.66 -7.62 13.53
CA ALA A 31 3.39 -7.07 12.20
C ALA A 31 3.58 -5.55 12.13
N LEU A 32 3.30 -4.84 13.23
CA LEU A 32 3.45 -3.40 13.31
C LEU A 32 4.89 -2.99 13.65
N LEU A 33 5.48 -3.60 14.68
CA LEU A 33 6.73 -3.13 15.26
C LEU A 33 7.98 -3.70 14.59
N VAL A 34 7.98 -4.97 14.20
CA VAL A 34 9.21 -5.63 13.72
C VAL A 34 9.68 -5.06 12.37
N PRO A 35 8.81 -4.83 11.36
CA PRO A 35 9.22 -4.15 10.14
C PRO A 35 9.77 -2.73 10.38
N VAL A 36 9.12 -1.96 11.26
CA VAL A 36 9.56 -0.59 11.60
C VAL A 36 10.91 -0.62 12.31
N ALA A 37 11.09 -1.50 13.30
CA ALA A 37 12.35 -1.66 14.02
C ALA A 37 13.50 -2.07 13.10
N ALA A 38 13.24 -2.95 12.12
CA ALA A 38 14.24 -3.31 11.11
C ALA A 38 14.60 -2.12 10.22
N GLY A 39 13.60 -1.34 9.79
CA GLY A 39 13.81 -0.11 9.03
C GLY A 39 14.65 0.94 9.78
N THR A 40 14.33 1.20 11.05
CA THR A 40 15.05 2.17 11.87
C THR A 40 16.46 1.70 12.21
N LEU A 41 16.64 0.40 12.50
CA LEU A 41 17.96 -0.18 12.72
C LEU A 41 18.84 -0.03 11.48
N LEU A 42 18.31 -0.32 10.29
CA LEU A 42 19.08 -0.17 9.05
C LEU A 42 19.40 1.30 8.77
N ALA A 43 18.46 2.23 9.03
CA ALA A 43 18.72 3.66 8.92
C ALA A 43 19.87 4.10 9.84
N TRP A 44 19.86 3.63 11.09
CA TRP A 44 20.90 3.93 12.08
C TRP A 44 22.25 3.34 11.70
N LEU A 45 22.31 2.07 11.30
CA LEU A 45 23.53 1.41 10.82
C LEU A 45 24.10 2.09 9.57
N ALA A 46 23.24 2.48 8.62
CA ALA A 46 23.67 3.20 7.44
C ALA A 46 24.26 4.59 7.81
N GLY A 47 23.68 5.27 8.79
CA GLY A 47 24.22 6.53 9.32
C GLY A 47 25.62 6.35 9.92
N LEU A 48 25.81 5.32 10.76
CA LEU A 48 27.12 5.01 11.35
C LEU A 48 28.19 4.69 10.30
N LEU A 49 27.82 3.98 9.24
CA LEU A 49 28.76 3.60 8.17
C LEU A 49 29.04 4.76 7.20
N ALA A 50 28.14 5.74 7.11
CA ALA A 50 28.27 6.89 6.23
C ALA A 50 29.11 8.04 6.83
N GLU A 51 29.47 7.99 8.12
CA GLU A 51 30.36 8.99 8.75
C GLU A 51 31.79 9.03 8.15
N GLY A 52 32.11 8.17 7.15
CA GLY A 52 33.37 8.21 6.39
C GLY A 52 33.23 8.28 4.86
N ALA A 53 32.01 8.28 4.31
CA ALA A 53 31.77 8.33 2.87
C ALA A 53 30.63 9.31 2.60
N ALA A 54 30.91 10.37 1.83
CA ALA A 54 30.00 11.47 1.49
C ALA A 54 28.52 11.05 1.49
N ALA A 55 27.82 11.38 2.58
CA ALA A 55 26.41 11.10 2.78
C ALA A 55 25.57 12.02 1.88
N SER A 56 25.57 11.76 0.57
CA SER A 56 24.95 12.64 -0.42
C SER A 56 23.67 12.08 -1.04
N SER A 57 22.93 11.23 -0.33
CA SER A 57 21.54 10.97 -0.74
C SER A 57 20.65 10.81 0.48
N GLY A 58 19.73 11.76 0.70
CA GLY A 58 18.60 11.62 1.61
C GLY A 58 17.58 10.55 1.19
N SER A 59 18.07 9.46 0.56
CA SER A 59 17.27 8.35 0.07
C SER A 59 16.79 7.49 1.24
N ARG A 60 15.48 7.35 1.36
CA ARG A 60 14.84 6.47 2.36
C ARG A 60 14.63 5.05 1.83
N ALA A 61 15.10 4.76 0.61
CA ALA A 61 14.94 3.47 -0.04
C ALA A 61 15.48 2.28 0.78
N PRO A 62 16.66 2.36 1.45
CA PRO A 62 17.13 1.26 2.29
C PRO A 62 16.17 0.96 3.44
N VAL A 63 15.62 2.00 4.08
CA VAL A 63 14.64 1.87 5.19
C VAL A 63 13.41 1.12 4.71
N TRP A 64 12.86 1.52 3.56
CA TRP A 64 11.74 0.82 2.94
C TRP A 64 12.08 -0.61 2.52
N ALA A 65 13.33 -0.86 2.12
CA ALA A 65 13.78 -2.21 1.77
C ALA A 65 13.76 -3.13 2.98
N ALA A 66 14.28 -2.67 4.12
CA ALA A 66 14.21 -3.41 5.37
C ALA A 66 12.76 -3.66 5.80
N ILE A 67 11.91 -2.62 5.80
CA ILE A 67 10.49 -2.75 6.15
C ILE A 67 9.80 -3.78 5.26
N GLY A 68 9.93 -3.63 3.93
CA GLY A 68 9.28 -4.51 2.96
C GLY A 68 9.77 -5.95 3.05
N LEU A 69 11.09 -6.15 3.14
CA LEU A 69 11.70 -7.49 3.21
C LEU A 69 11.33 -8.21 4.51
N VAL A 70 11.44 -7.53 5.65
CA VAL A 70 11.02 -8.11 6.93
C VAL A 70 9.52 -8.40 6.93
N ALA A 71 8.70 -7.47 6.44
CA ALA A 71 7.27 -7.71 6.31
C ALA A 71 6.95 -8.91 5.40
N TRP A 72 7.73 -9.09 4.34
CA TRP A 72 7.58 -10.23 3.44
C TRP A 72 7.86 -11.55 4.15
N PHE A 73 9.02 -11.68 4.78
CA PHE A 73 9.42 -12.94 5.43
C PHE A 73 8.54 -13.26 6.63
N VAL A 74 8.21 -12.28 7.46
CA VAL A 74 7.26 -12.47 8.58
C VAL A 74 5.88 -12.86 8.05
N GLY A 75 5.39 -12.19 7.01
CA GLY A 75 4.11 -12.49 6.40
C GLY A 75 4.07 -13.89 5.77
N LEU A 76 5.12 -14.31 5.08
CA LEU A 76 5.24 -15.66 4.54
C LEU A 76 5.27 -16.70 5.65
N ALA A 77 6.02 -16.44 6.73
CA ALA A 77 6.11 -17.33 7.88
C ALA A 77 4.79 -17.49 8.64
N PHE A 78 3.98 -16.43 8.73
CA PHE A 78 2.69 -16.48 9.44
C PHE A 78 1.54 -16.95 8.56
N TYR A 79 1.50 -16.53 7.30
CA TYR A 79 0.29 -16.57 6.48
C TYR A 79 0.47 -17.23 5.11
N GLY A 80 1.72 -17.42 4.68
CA GLY A 80 2.03 -17.84 3.31
C GLY A 80 1.58 -16.84 2.24
N GLN A 81 1.87 -17.15 0.97
CA GLN A 81 1.51 -16.26 -0.15
C GLN A 81 -0.01 -15.98 -0.26
N PRO A 82 -0.91 -16.97 -0.13
CA PRO A 82 -2.35 -16.72 -0.27
C PRO A 82 -2.91 -15.85 0.86
N GLY A 83 -2.42 -16.02 2.08
CA GLY A 83 -2.88 -15.27 3.26
C GLY A 83 -2.45 -13.80 3.22
N MET A 84 -1.26 -13.52 2.67
CA MET A 84 -0.82 -12.15 2.41
C MET A 84 -1.64 -11.47 1.31
N GLY A 85 -2.29 -12.20 0.41
CA GLY A 85 -3.00 -11.61 -0.74
C GLY A 85 -2.12 -11.41 -1.95
N LEU A 86 -1.06 -12.21 -2.08
CA LEU A 86 -0.26 -12.29 -3.29
C LEU A 86 -0.99 -13.20 -4.30
N LYS A 87 -2.24 -12.84 -4.64
CA LYS A 87 -3.13 -13.62 -5.52
C LYS A 87 -3.16 -12.99 -6.92
N GLY A 88 -2.80 -13.77 -7.93
CA GLY A 88 -2.97 -13.41 -9.34
C GLY A 88 -4.39 -13.69 -9.87
N GLY A 89 -4.57 -13.60 -11.18
CA GLY A 89 -5.84 -13.93 -11.85
C GLY A 89 -6.95 -12.90 -11.61
N ARG A 90 -8.20 -13.35 -11.45
CA ARG A 90 -9.36 -12.46 -11.27
C ARG A 90 -9.20 -11.44 -10.12
N PRO A 91 -8.71 -11.81 -8.92
CA PRO A 91 -8.40 -10.86 -7.85
C PRO A 91 -7.47 -9.71 -8.25
N LEU A 92 -6.41 -10.02 -9.00
CA LEU A 92 -5.44 -9.03 -9.48
C LEU A 92 -6.11 -8.01 -10.41
N PHE A 93 -6.82 -8.48 -11.43
CA PHE A 93 -7.47 -7.59 -12.41
C PHE A 93 -8.57 -6.74 -11.78
N ALA A 94 -9.34 -7.31 -10.83
CA ALA A 94 -10.33 -6.53 -10.09
C ALA A 94 -9.66 -5.45 -9.23
N GLY A 95 -8.53 -5.77 -8.58
CA GLY A 95 -7.75 -4.81 -7.81
C GLY A 95 -7.22 -3.66 -8.68
N ILE A 96 -6.68 -3.99 -9.86
CA ILE A 96 -6.26 -3.00 -10.86
C ILE A 96 -7.43 -2.10 -11.25
N ALA A 97 -8.57 -2.69 -11.66
CA ALA A 97 -9.72 -1.92 -12.14
C ALA A 97 -10.24 -0.91 -11.09
N PHE A 98 -10.36 -1.31 -9.82
CA PHE A 98 -10.78 -0.40 -8.76
C PHE A 98 -9.72 0.67 -8.46
N ALA A 99 -8.45 0.28 -8.34
CA ALA A 99 -7.39 1.23 -8.02
C ALA A 99 -7.20 2.26 -9.15
N THR A 100 -7.41 1.87 -10.41
CA THR A 100 -7.34 2.77 -11.57
C THR A 100 -8.31 3.94 -11.44
N LEU A 101 -9.47 3.78 -10.79
CA LEU A 101 -10.41 4.89 -10.57
C LEU A 101 -9.76 6.02 -9.76
N GLY A 102 -9.13 5.69 -8.63
CA GLY A 102 -8.40 6.67 -7.81
C GLY A 102 -7.23 7.27 -8.59
N TRP A 103 -6.52 6.46 -9.36
CA TRP A 103 -5.39 6.91 -10.16
C TRP A 103 -5.80 7.94 -11.22
N VAL A 104 -6.85 7.65 -12.00
CA VAL A 104 -7.39 8.57 -13.02
C VAL A 104 -7.88 9.87 -12.38
N THR A 105 -8.60 9.78 -11.25
CA THR A 105 -9.03 10.95 -10.49
C THR A 105 -7.85 11.84 -10.08
N PHE A 106 -6.79 11.25 -9.54
CA PHE A 106 -5.60 12.00 -9.15
C PHE A 106 -4.92 12.66 -10.36
N LEU A 107 -4.75 11.92 -11.45
CA LEU A 107 -4.15 12.46 -12.67
C LEU A 107 -4.97 13.60 -13.28
N LEU A 108 -6.30 13.49 -13.26
CA LEU A 108 -7.19 14.55 -13.72
C LEU A 108 -6.94 15.85 -12.95
N PHE A 109 -6.96 15.79 -11.61
CA PHE A 109 -6.70 16.99 -10.81
C PHE A 109 -5.27 17.49 -10.96
N ARG A 110 -4.28 16.60 -11.03
CA ARG A 110 -2.89 16.99 -11.31
C ARG A 110 -2.81 17.76 -12.64
N ALA A 111 -3.43 17.27 -13.71
CA ALA A 111 -3.41 17.91 -15.02
C ALA A 111 -4.13 19.28 -15.05
N ILE A 112 -5.19 19.45 -14.24
CA ILE A 112 -5.93 20.71 -14.14
C ILE A 112 -5.12 21.78 -13.38
N PHE A 113 -4.48 21.42 -12.28
CA PHE A 113 -3.89 22.37 -11.33
C PHE A 113 -2.37 22.52 -11.43
N ILE A 114 -1.67 21.52 -11.99
CA ILE A 114 -0.21 21.51 -12.10
C ILE A 114 0.19 21.41 -13.57
N PRO A 115 0.88 22.43 -14.12
CA PRO A 115 1.38 22.40 -15.49
C PRO A 115 2.19 21.14 -15.80
N ILE A 116 2.09 20.65 -17.04
CA ILE A 116 2.90 19.55 -17.52
C ILE A 116 4.20 20.14 -18.05
N ASP A 117 5.33 19.69 -17.51
CA ASP A 117 6.66 20.09 -17.95
C ASP A 117 7.48 18.82 -18.23
N PRO A 118 7.45 18.30 -19.46
CA PRO A 118 8.16 17.08 -19.80
C PRO A 118 9.68 17.27 -19.88
N GLU A 119 10.18 18.50 -19.82
CA GLU A 119 11.60 18.83 -20.03
C GLU A 119 12.43 18.81 -18.74
N VAL A 120 11.81 18.65 -17.56
CA VAL A 120 12.55 18.68 -16.29
C VAL A 120 13.45 17.44 -16.14
N ALA A 121 14.76 17.67 -16.31
CA ALA A 121 15.85 16.74 -16.04
C ALA A 121 15.98 16.45 -14.53
N GLY A 122 15.04 15.70 -13.96
CA GLY A 122 15.06 15.27 -12.56
C GLY A 122 14.70 13.80 -12.34
N SER A 123 14.03 13.17 -13.30
CA SER A 123 13.63 11.76 -13.18
C SER A 123 14.73 10.80 -13.67
N THR A 124 15.74 10.61 -12.83
CA THR A 124 16.77 9.60 -13.11
C THR A 124 16.21 8.18 -12.94
N ARG A 125 16.80 7.19 -13.63
CA ARG A 125 16.40 5.77 -13.49
C ARG A 125 16.38 5.31 -12.03
N ALA A 126 17.31 5.79 -11.21
CA ALA A 126 17.37 5.49 -9.78
C ALA A 126 16.12 5.98 -9.02
N PHE A 127 15.63 7.18 -9.34
CA PHE A 127 14.42 7.75 -8.73
C PHE A 127 13.17 6.90 -9.02
N ILE A 128 13.04 6.40 -10.26
CA ILE A 128 11.93 5.50 -10.65
C ILE A 128 11.94 4.21 -9.83
N TYR A 129 13.09 3.55 -9.72
CA TYR A 129 13.20 2.30 -8.96
C TYR A 129 12.90 2.50 -7.48
N ILE A 130 13.34 3.62 -6.89
CA ILE A 130 13.05 3.96 -5.51
C ILE A 130 11.55 4.08 -5.32
N LEU A 131 10.86 4.91 -6.10
CA LEU A 131 9.42 5.14 -5.93
C LEU A 131 8.56 3.89 -6.12
N LEU A 132 8.88 3.06 -7.12
CA LEU A 132 8.18 1.79 -7.35
C LEU A 132 8.39 0.83 -6.18
N PHE A 133 9.61 0.80 -5.65
CA PHE A 133 9.97 -0.09 -4.56
C PHE A 133 9.39 0.37 -3.22
N GLU A 134 9.38 1.67 -2.92
CA GLU A 134 8.73 2.25 -1.73
C GLU A 134 7.23 1.93 -1.71
N ALA A 135 6.55 2.12 -2.86
CA ALA A 135 5.13 1.79 -2.99
C ALA A 135 4.86 0.30 -2.74
N PHE A 136 5.68 -0.58 -3.30
CA PHE A 136 5.53 -2.02 -3.11
C PHE A 136 5.82 -2.44 -1.67
N ALA A 137 6.90 -1.97 -1.06
CA ALA A 137 7.28 -2.28 0.31
C ALA A 137 6.19 -1.85 1.30
N LEU A 138 5.65 -0.64 1.14
CA LEU A 138 4.57 -0.15 1.99
C LEU A 138 3.30 -1.00 1.82
N GLN A 139 2.89 -1.30 0.58
CA GLN A 139 1.72 -2.17 0.31
C GLN A 139 1.88 -3.57 0.91
N LEU A 140 3.08 -4.15 0.80
CA LEU A 140 3.39 -5.46 1.35
C LEU A 140 3.32 -5.47 2.87
N TRP A 141 3.84 -4.42 3.51
CA TRP A 141 3.75 -4.27 4.95
C TRP A 141 2.31 -4.07 5.43
N THR A 142 1.60 -3.07 4.89
CA THR A 142 0.28 -2.69 5.41
C THR A 142 -0.82 -3.65 4.97
N PHE A 143 -0.87 -4.03 3.70
CA PHE A 143 -1.98 -4.84 3.14
C PHE A 143 -1.63 -6.31 2.93
N GLY A 144 -0.35 -6.67 3.05
CA GLY A 144 0.12 -8.05 3.12
C GLY A 144 0.14 -8.57 4.55
N LEU A 145 1.06 -8.05 5.36
CA LEU A 145 1.31 -8.53 6.73
C LEU A 145 0.32 -7.95 7.76
N LEU A 146 0.29 -6.62 7.91
CA LEU A 146 -0.47 -5.97 8.98
C LEU A 146 -1.97 -6.19 8.86
N PHE A 147 -2.52 -6.03 7.65
CA PHE A 147 -3.93 -6.32 7.37
C PHE A 147 -4.30 -7.72 7.83
N ARG A 148 -3.49 -8.72 7.47
CA ARG A 148 -3.81 -10.11 7.81
C ARG A 148 -3.75 -10.35 9.32
N ALA A 149 -2.78 -9.77 10.00
CA ALA A 149 -2.68 -9.83 11.46
C ALA A 149 -3.89 -9.19 12.15
N ILE A 150 -4.30 -7.99 11.73
CA ILE A 150 -5.46 -7.30 12.31
C ILE A 150 -6.75 -8.06 11.98
N ALA A 151 -6.86 -8.62 10.78
CA ALA A 151 -8.04 -9.37 10.35
C ALA A 151 -8.30 -10.60 11.24
N GLU A 152 -7.24 -11.30 11.67
CA GLU A 152 -7.34 -12.43 12.58
C GLU A 152 -7.72 -12.01 14.00
N TRP A 153 -7.37 -10.80 14.44
CA TRP A 153 -7.66 -10.32 15.79
C TRP A 153 -9.02 -9.62 15.93
N ARG A 154 -9.34 -8.70 15.01
CA ARG A 154 -10.49 -7.79 15.12
C ARG A 154 -11.45 -7.84 13.92
N GLY A 155 -11.14 -8.66 12.92
CA GLY A 155 -11.95 -8.80 11.72
C GLY A 155 -11.46 -7.96 10.55
N VAL A 156 -11.92 -8.34 9.36
CA VAL A 156 -11.38 -7.87 8.07
C VAL A 156 -11.72 -6.41 7.74
N LEU A 157 -12.84 -5.89 8.24
CA LEU A 157 -13.21 -4.48 8.04
C LEU A 157 -12.32 -3.55 8.87
N THR A 158 -12.09 -3.88 10.14
CA THR A 158 -11.14 -3.16 11.00
C THR A 158 -9.73 -3.22 10.42
N ALA A 159 -9.33 -4.36 9.87
CA ALA A 159 -8.05 -4.49 9.18
C ALA A 159 -7.91 -3.56 7.97
N ALA A 160 -8.96 -3.42 7.16
CA ALA A 160 -8.97 -2.51 6.01
C ALA A 160 -8.77 -1.06 6.43
N ALA A 161 -9.53 -0.59 7.43
CA ALA A 161 -9.42 0.77 7.91
C ALA A 161 -8.09 1.03 8.64
N ALA A 162 -7.73 0.18 9.62
CA ALA A 162 -6.53 0.39 10.44
C ALA A 162 -5.24 0.29 9.61
N SER A 163 -5.13 -0.69 8.71
CA SER A 163 -3.96 -0.79 7.83
C SER A 163 -3.91 0.36 6.83
N GLY A 164 -5.08 0.87 6.42
CA GLY A 164 -5.18 2.08 5.59
C GLY A 164 -4.70 3.34 6.32
N VAL A 165 -5.02 3.48 7.61
CA VAL A 165 -4.50 4.59 8.43
C VAL A 165 -2.99 4.49 8.60
N VAL A 166 -2.45 3.30 8.89
CA VAL A 166 -1.00 3.09 8.99
C VAL A 166 -0.32 3.38 7.65
N PHE A 167 -0.90 2.94 6.54
CA PHE A 167 -0.44 3.29 5.21
C PHE A 167 -0.40 4.81 5.00
N GLY A 168 -1.49 5.50 5.37
CA GLY A 168 -1.58 6.95 5.22
C GLY A 168 -0.54 7.70 6.03
N ALA A 169 -0.34 7.31 7.29
CA ALA A 169 0.68 7.89 8.16
C ALA A 169 2.09 7.64 7.61
N ALA A 170 2.39 6.40 7.21
CA ALA A 170 3.70 6.05 6.65
C ALA A 170 3.96 6.77 5.32
N GLY A 171 2.98 6.83 4.42
CA GLY A 171 3.07 7.58 3.16
C GLY A 171 3.31 9.07 3.39
N PHE A 172 2.55 9.69 4.31
CA PHE A 172 2.71 11.10 4.66
C PHE A 172 4.08 11.43 5.25
N LEU A 173 4.64 10.55 6.08
CA LEU A 173 5.92 10.80 6.77
C LEU A 173 7.13 10.46 5.90
N LEU A 174 7.03 9.39 5.12
CA LEU A 174 8.19 8.71 4.55
C LEU A 174 8.31 8.83 3.03
N PHE A 175 7.22 9.04 2.30
CA PHE A 175 7.33 9.17 0.85
C PHE A 175 8.05 10.45 0.44
N GLN A 176 8.93 10.30 -0.55
CA GLN A 176 9.71 11.41 -1.07
C GLN A 176 8.88 12.40 -1.90
N ASN A 177 7.68 12.03 -2.34
CA ASN A 177 6.77 12.86 -3.12
C ASN A 177 5.75 13.64 -2.26
N VAL A 178 6.02 13.78 -0.97
CA VAL A 178 5.27 14.69 -0.08
C VAL A 178 5.92 16.07 -0.16
N TYR A 179 5.40 16.92 -1.04
CA TYR A 179 5.97 18.25 -1.27
C TYR A 179 5.51 19.30 -0.25
N THR A 180 4.31 19.14 0.32
CA THR A 180 3.75 20.07 1.32
C THR A 180 3.20 19.28 2.50
N ALA A 181 3.77 19.48 3.69
CA ALA A 181 3.30 18.86 4.93
C ALA A 181 2.10 19.65 5.49
N SER A 182 0.89 19.17 5.20
CA SER A 182 -0.35 19.81 5.66
C SER A 182 -1.37 18.77 6.15
N ARG A 183 -2.38 19.24 6.89
CA ARG A 183 -3.52 18.39 7.30
C ARG A 183 -4.24 17.81 6.09
N ILE A 184 -4.33 18.56 4.98
CA ILE A 184 -4.96 18.10 3.74
C ILE A 184 -4.14 16.96 3.13
N THR A 185 -2.82 17.07 3.12
CA THR A 185 -1.93 16.02 2.61
C THR A 185 -2.05 14.75 3.46
N LEU A 186 -2.14 14.87 4.79
CA LEU A 186 -2.38 13.72 5.68
C LEU A 186 -3.73 13.06 5.41
N ILE A 187 -4.80 13.85 5.25
CA ILE A 187 -6.14 13.35 4.89
C ILE A 187 -6.10 12.62 3.56
N TYR A 188 -5.38 13.16 2.57
CA TYR A 188 -5.20 12.55 1.27
C TYR A 188 -4.55 11.16 1.36
N TYR A 189 -3.40 11.04 2.01
CA TYR A 189 -2.72 9.75 2.15
C TYR A 189 -3.53 8.75 2.97
N THR A 190 -4.21 9.21 4.02
CA THR A 190 -5.09 8.37 4.84
C THR A 190 -6.28 7.85 4.04
N THR A 191 -6.92 8.72 3.26
CA THR A 191 -8.05 8.32 2.40
C THR A 191 -7.62 7.31 1.36
N TRP A 192 -6.46 7.54 0.71
CA TRP A 192 -5.88 6.57 -0.22
C TRP A 192 -5.55 5.23 0.43
N GLY A 193 -4.97 5.25 1.63
CA GLY A 193 -4.71 4.04 2.39
C GLY A 193 -5.99 3.26 2.69
N ILE A 194 -7.04 3.92 3.17
CA ILE A 194 -8.33 3.27 3.42
C ILE A 194 -8.93 2.71 2.12
N PHE A 195 -8.84 3.46 1.02
CA PHE A 195 -9.29 3.00 -0.30
C PHE A 195 -8.60 1.69 -0.72
N TYR A 196 -7.26 1.62 -0.60
CA TYR A 196 -6.53 0.38 -0.85
C TYR A 196 -6.93 -0.74 0.09
N GLY A 197 -7.18 -0.45 1.37
CA GLY A 197 -7.70 -1.42 2.33
C GLY A 197 -9.06 -2.01 1.91
N ILE A 198 -9.98 -1.17 1.44
CA ILE A 198 -11.30 -1.62 0.94
C ILE A 198 -11.14 -2.44 -0.34
N ILE A 199 -10.27 -2.05 -1.27
CA ILE A 199 -9.98 -2.86 -2.46
C ILE A 199 -9.42 -4.21 -2.07
N ARG A 200 -8.45 -4.25 -1.15
CA ARG A 200 -7.84 -5.49 -0.63
C ARG A 200 -8.88 -6.43 -0.03
N LEU A 201 -9.82 -5.87 0.73
CA LEU A 201 -10.94 -6.59 1.35
C LEU A 201 -11.89 -7.20 0.31
N ARG A 202 -12.23 -6.43 -0.73
CA ARG A 202 -13.20 -6.79 -1.77
C ARG A 202 -12.64 -7.70 -2.86
N THR A 203 -11.32 -7.70 -3.06
CA THR A 203 -10.69 -8.46 -4.14
C THR A 203 -9.89 -9.65 -3.64
N GLY A 204 -9.38 -9.60 -2.41
CA GLY A 204 -8.51 -10.64 -1.88
C GLY A 204 -7.06 -10.54 -2.38
N SER A 205 -6.68 -9.47 -3.10
CA SER A 205 -5.32 -9.27 -3.61
C SER A 205 -4.79 -7.87 -3.32
N LEU A 206 -3.50 -7.76 -2.96
CA LEU A 206 -2.79 -6.47 -2.83
C LEU A 206 -2.00 -6.10 -4.10
N LEU A 207 -1.83 -7.05 -5.03
CA LEU A 207 -0.94 -6.86 -6.18
C LEU A 207 -1.49 -5.77 -7.11
N GLY A 208 -2.80 -5.73 -7.32
CA GLY A 208 -3.42 -4.72 -8.17
C GLY A 208 -3.27 -3.30 -7.62
N THR A 209 -3.45 -3.11 -6.30
CA THR A 209 -3.26 -1.81 -5.65
C THR A 209 -1.79 -1.40 -5.65
N ALA A 210 -0.87 -2.33 -5.44
CA ALA A 210 0.56 -2.06 -5.51
C ALA A 210 1.01 -1.63 -6.91
N ILE A 211 0.55 -2.31 -7.97
CA ILE A 211 0.84 -1.93 -9.36
C ILE A 211 0.31 -0.54 -9.65
N ILE A 212 -0.95 -0.26 -9.31
CA ILE A 212 -1.55 1.04 -9.61
C ILE A 212 -0.92 2.17 -8.79
N GLN A 213 -0.56 1.94 -7.53
CA GLN A 213 0.17 2.95 -6.77
C GLN A 213 1.53 3.27 -7.41
N ALA A 214 2.26 2.25 -7.84
CA ALA A 214 3.50 2.40 -8.59
C ALA A 214 3.28 3.22 -9.87
N MET A 215 2.26 2.89 -10.66
CA MET A 215 1.91 3.62 -11.89
C MET A 215 1.46 5.06 -11.59
N GLN A 216 0.72 5.29 -10.52
CA GLN A 216 0.28 6.61 -10.10
C GLN A 216 1.47 7.50 -9.78
N ILE A 217 2.39 7.03 -8.94
CA ILE A 217 3.58 7.79 -8.56
C ILE A 217 4.47 8.05 -9.77
N PHE A 218 4.67 7.03 -10.62
CA PHE A 218 5.43 7.16 -11.86
C PHE A 218 4.79 8.19 -12.80
N THR A 219 3.50 8.06 -13.12
CA THR A 219 2.87 8.98 -14.07
C THR A 219 2.79 10.41 -13.55
N ALA A 220 2.48 10.59 -12.28
CA ALA A 220 2.33 11.90 -11.67
C ALA A 220 3.62 12.73 -11.62
N TRP A 221 4.73 12.07 -11.29
CA TRP A 221 5.97 12.74 -10.88
C TRP A 221 7.18 12.38 -11.74
N VAL A 222 7.03 11.41 -12.65
CA VAL A 222 8.06 11.04 -13.62
C VAL A 222 7.59 11.34 -15.03
N ALA A 223 6.46 10.77 -15.46
CA ALA A 223 6.03 10.88 -16.85
C ALA A 223 5.52 12.28 -17.22
N LEU A 224 4.80 12.95 -16.32
CA LEU A 224 4.27 14.30 -16.54
C LEU A 224 5.25 15.43 -16.13
N GLY A 225 6.48 15.06 -15.78
CA GLY A 225 7.47 15.97 -15.21
C GLY A 225 7.42 16.00 -13.69
N SER A 226 8.58 16.30 -13.09
CA SER A 226 8.65 16.64 -11.66
C SER A 226 7.90 17.94 -11.39
N MET A 227 7.65 18.22 -10.12
CA MET A 227 7.01 19.47 -9.71
C MET A 227 7.78 20.70 -10.21
N PRO A 228 7.14 21.62 -10.96
CA PRO A 228 7.76 22.88 -11.33
C PRO A 228 8.21 23.66 -10.09
N PRO A 229 9.40 24.29 -10.08
CA PRO A 229 9.94 25.01 -8.92
C PRO A 229 9.05 26.14 -8.38
N GLN A 230 8.11 26.64 -9.19
CA GLN A 230 7.20 27.74 -8.86
C GLN A 230 5.76 27.26 -8.58
N THR A 231 5.55 25.95 -8.39
CA THR A 231 4.21 25.44 -8.05
C THR A 231 3.75 26.02 -6.73
N ALA A 232 2.65 26.78 -6.75
CA ALA A 232 2.12 27.36 -5.53
C ALA A 232 1.57 26.25 -4.62
N ASP A 233 1.89 26.30 -3.33
CA ASP A 233 1.40 25.32 -2.34
C ASP A 233 -0.12 25.12 -2.44
N ILE A 234 -0.87 26.19 -2.72
CA ILE A 234 -2.33 26.12 -2.85
C ILE A 234 -2.80 25.20 -3.99
N GLN A 235 -2.07 25.13 -5.11
CA GLN A 235 -2.39 24.21 -6.21
C GLN A 235 -2.25 22.76 -5.77
N LEU A 236 -1.22 22.44 -4.99
CA LEU A 236 -1.02 21.10 -4.44
C LEU A 236 -2.10 20.71 -3.45
N LEU A 237 -2.50 21.65 -2.59
CA LEU A 237 -3.60 21.43 -1.66
C LEU A 237 -4.91 21.16 -2.39
N TRP A 238 -5.17 21.82 -3.54
CA TRP A 238 -6.32 21.50 -4.38
C TRP A 238 -6.24 20.09 -4.98
N VAL A 239 -5.09 19.70 -5.53
CA VAL A 239 -4.88 18.35 -6.07
C VAL A 239 -5.14 17.29 -5.00
N TYR A 240 -4.51 17.43 -3.82
CA TYR A 240 -4.67 16.45 -2.73
C TYR A 240 -6.08 16.47 -2.14
N GLY A 241 -6.64 17.65 -1.87
CA GLY A 241 -7.96 17.79 -1.25
C GLY A 241 -9.08 17.24 -2.13
N LEU A 242 -9.11 17.61 -3.42
CA LEU A 242 -10.13 17.13 -4.35
C LEU A 242 -9.97 15.64 -4.65
N SER A 243 -8.73 15.16 -4.79
CA SER A 243 -8.47 13.72 -4.94
C SER A 243 -8.96 12.93 -3.73
N ALA A 244 -8.73 13.44 -2.51
CA ALA A 244 -9.19 12.81 -1.28
C ALA A 244 -10.73 12.76 -1.24
N LEU A 245 -11.39 13.87 -1.58
CA LEU A 245 -12.86 13.95 -1.58
C LEU A 245 -13.49 12.94 -2.54
N VAL A 246 -13.01 12.85 -3.78
CA VAL A 246 -13.53 11.89 -4.76
C VAL A 246 -13.20 10.44 -4.34
N THR A 247 -12.00 10.20 -3.81
CA THR A 247 -11.63 8.88 -3.29
C THR A 247 -12.53 8.47 -2.12
N ALA A 248 -12.94 9.40 -1.25
CA ALA A 248 -13.90 9.13 -0.19
C ALA A 248 -15.27 8.69 -0.74
N VAL A 249 -15.71 9.26 -1.86
CA VAL A 249 -16.93 8.80 -2.57
C VAL A 249 -16.75 7.36 -3.07
N PHE A 250 -15.59 7.02 -3.63
CA PHE A 250 -15.30 5.63 -4.04
C PHE A 250 -15.28 4.67 -2.86
N ILE A 251 -14.69 5.06 -1.73
CA ILE A 251 -14.72 4.28 -0.48
C ILE A 251 -16.15 4.04 -0.05
N TRP A 252 -16.98 5.08 0.02
CA TRP A 252 -18.39 4.97 0.39
C TRP A 252 -19.14 4.01 -0.55
N ARG A 253 -18.88 4.09 -1.86
CA ARG A 253 -19.54 3.23 -2.84
C ARG A 253 -19.08 1.78 -2.79
N LEU A 254 -17.80 1.54 -2.51
CA LEU A 254 -17.22 0.20 -2.38
C LEU A 254 -17.36 -0.38 -0.98
N TRP A 255 -17.90 0.40 -0.03
CA TRP A 255 -18.05 -0.04 1.35
C TRP A 255 -18.86 -1.33 1.40
N PRO A 256 -18.33 -2.39 2.04
CA PRO A 256 -19.03 -3.66 2.15
C PRO A 256 -20.35 -3.47 2.90
N LYS A 257 -21.43 -4.06 2.37
CA LYS A 257 -22.76 -3.98 3.00
C LYS A 257 -23.08 -5.23 3.80
N VAL A 258 -22.49 -6.36 3.41
CA VAL A 258 -22.69 -7.68 4.00
C VAL A 258 -21.36 -8.42 4.06
N GLU A 259 -21.22 -9.39 4.97
CA GLU A 259 -19.96 -10.13 5.14
C GLU A 259 -19.58 -10.98 3.92
N SER A 260 -20.55 -11.41 3.11
CA SER A 260 -20.31 -12.18 1.88
C SER A 260 -19.59 -11.38 0.78
N ASP A 261 -19.49 -10.05 0.95
CA ASP A 261 -18.71 -9.17 0.10
C ASP A 261 -17.20 -9.30 0.33
N TYR A 262 -16.78 -9.88 1.47
CA TYR A 262 -15.38 -10.08 1.79
C TYR A 262 -14.80 -11.23 0.94
N ARG A 263 -13.61 -11.03 0.38
CA ARG A 263 -12.89 -12.06 -0.42
C ARG A 263 -11.64 -12.58 0.27
N MET A 264 -11.63 -12.50 1.60
CA MET A 264 -10.52 -12.83 2.49
C MET A 264 -10.68 -14.18 3.16
#